data_AF-A0A415MDX8-F1
#
_entry.id   AF-A0A415MDX8-F1
#
_cell.length_a   1.000
_cell.length_b   1.000
_cell.length_c   1.000
_cell.angle_alpha   90.00
_cell.angle_beta   90.00
_cell.angle_gamma   90.00
#
_symmetry.space_group_name_H-M   'P 1'
#
loop_
_entity.id
_entity.type
_entity.pdbx_description
1 polymer ?
#
loop_
_entity_poly.entity_id
_entity_poly.type
_entity_poly.pdbx_seq_one_letter_code
_entity_poly.pdbx_strand_id
1 'polypeptide(L)'
;MNYETQYYKNIPLNLVSRKYKNMKAKRFVINHTNQNVWIPNKHLEKDGTIKGTENIDYVFRKSIRQLELAGITQPIIGIKRKSNVI
;
A
#
# COMPACT_ATOMS: atom_id res chain seq x y z
N MET A 1 9.30 0.62 -14.92
CA MET A 1 8.70 0.73 -13.57
C MET A 1 7.24 1.05 -13.78
N ASN A 2 6.34 0.39 -13.06
CA ASN A 2 4.90 0.64 -13.17
C ASN A 2 4.50 1.75 -12.19
N TYR A 3 4.09 2.90 -12.73
CA TYR A 3 3.64 4.07 -11.97
C TYR A 3 2.12 4.28 -12.02
N GLU A 4 1.40 3.43 -12.75
CA GLU A 4 -0.05 3.46 -12.81
C GLU A 4 -0.67 3.12 -11.45
N THR A 5 -1.93 3.51 -11.25
CA THR A 5 -2.66 3.19 -10.03
C THR A 5 -2.93 1.70 -9.98
N GLN A 6 -2.49 1.09 -8.89
CA GLN A 6 -2.72 -0.31 -8.57
C GLN A 6 -3.66 -0.39 -7.38
N TYR A 7 -4.37 -1.50 -7.23
CA TYR A 7 -5.33 -1.69 -6.15
C TYR A 7 -4.97 -2.91 -5.32
N TYR A 8 -4.89 -2.72 -4.00
CA TYR A 8 -4.83 -3.82 -3.04
C TYR A 8 -6.04 -3.75 -2.10
N LYS A 9 -6.98 -4.69 -2.20
CA LYS A 9 -8.23 -4.69 -1.41
C LYS A 9 -8.93 -3.31 -1.41
N ASN A 10 -9.07 -2.73 -2.61
CA ASN A 10 -9.63 -1.39 -2.85
C ASN A 10 -8.82 -0.21 -2.29
N ILE A 11 -7.57 -0.43 -1.85
CA ILE A 11 -6.64 0.64 -1.48
C ILE A 11 -5.89 1.07 -2.75
N PRO A 12 -6.06 2.32 -3.24
CA PRO A 12 -5.33 2.82 -4.40
C PRO A 12 -3.87 3.09 -4.02
N LEU A 13 -2.94 2.62 -4.84
CA LEU A 13 -1.50 2.69 -4.61
C LEU A 13 -0.77 3.10 -5.88
N ASN A 14 0.17 4.03 -5.77
CA ASN A 14 1.06 4.40 -6.87
C ASN A 14 2.51 4.30 -6.43
N LEU A 15 3.34 3.65 -7.24
CA LEU A 15 4.77 3.59 -7.02
C LEU A 15 5.37 5.00 -7.09
N VAL A 16 6.17 5.38 -6.10
CA VAL A 16 6.91 6.64 -6.13
C VAL A 16 8.11 6.52 -7.07
N SER A 17 8.27 7.46 -8.00
CA SER A 17 9.45 7.53 -8.86
C SER A 17 10.69 7.88 -8.03
N ARG A 18 11.61 6.92 -7.89
CA ARG A 18 12.92 7.10 -7.25
C ARG A 18 13.93 6.06 -7.76
N LYS A 19 15.22 6.30 -7.48
CA LYS A 19 16.27 5.28 -7.63
C LYS A 19 16.16 4.22 -6.53
N TYR A 20 15.68 3.02 -6.88
CA TYR A 20 15.53 1.86 -5.96
C TYR A 20 16.71 0.87 -6.00
N LYS A 21 17.88 1.27 -6.53
CA LYS A 21 19.05 0.38 -6.65
C LYS A 21 19.41 -0.18 -5.26
N ASN A 22 19.54 -1.51 -5.17
CA ASN A 22 19.87 -2.27 -3.96
C ASN A 22 18.84 -2.18 -2.81
N MET A 23 17.65 -1.61 -3.04
CA MET A 23 16.60 -1.56 -2.01
C MET A 23 15.80 -2.86 -1.97
N LYS A 24 15.43 -3.30 -0.77
CA LYS A 24 14.61 -4.52 -0.54
C LYS A 24 13.10 -4.29 -0.61
N ALA A 25 12.67 -3.05 -0.82
CA ALA A 25 11.28 -2.62 -0.88
C ALA A 25 11.14 -1.41 -1.80
N LYS A 26 9.90 -1.15 -2.24
CA LYS A 26 9.54 0.07 -2.98
C LYS A 26 8.49 0.88 -2.22
N ARG A 27 8.50 2.21 -2.42
CA ARG A 27 7.60 3.15 -1.75
C ARG A 27 6.38 3.40 -2.61
N PHE A 28 5.20 3.26 -2.01
CA PHE A 28 3.92 3.54 -2.65
C PHE A 28 3.20 4.66 -1.90
N VAL A 29 2.63 5.62 -2.62
CA VAL A 29 1.68 6.56 -2.03
C VAL A 29 0.31 5.90 -1.92
N ILE A 30 -0.42 6.23 -0.86
CA ILE A 30 -1.78 5.74 -0.64
C ILE A 30 -2.75 6.82 -1.12
N ASN A 31 -3.71 6.41 -1.97
CA ASN A 31 -4.84 7.24 -2.40
C ASN A 31 -4.42 8.63 -2.91
N HIS A 32 -3.34 8.69 -3.69
CA HIS A 32 -2.80 9.94 -4.25
C HIS A 32 -2.47 11.04 -3.21
N THR A 33 -2.21 10.65 -1.95
CA THR A 33 -1.84 11.56 -0.86
C THR A 33 -0.33 11.58 -0.60
N ASN A 34 0.10 12.34 0.41
CA ASN A 34 1.47 12.29 0.92
C ASN A 34 1.75 11.07 1.84
N GLN A 35 0.70 10.34 2.23
CA GLN A 35 0.82 9.11 3.01
C GLN A 35 1.35 8.00 2.13
N ASN A 36 2.17 7.14 2.72
CA ASN A 36 2.92 6.15 1.94
C ASN A 36 3.27 4.92 2.77
N VAL A 37 3.49 3.82 2.08
CA VAL A 37 3.95 2.54 2.63
C VAL A 37 5.12 1.99 1.83
N TRP A 38 5.90 1.14 2.47
CA TRP A 38 6.96 0.39 1.82
C TRP A 38 6.55 -1.06 1.65
N ILE A 39 6.45 -1.51 0.39
CA ILE A 39 6.11 -2.88 0.06
C ILE A 39 7.40 -3.63 -0.28
N PRO A 40 7.74 -4.72 0.43
CA PRO A 40 8.92 -5.52 0.13
C PRO A 40 8.88 -6.12 -1.28
N ASN A 41 10.04 -6.14 -1.95
CA ASN A 41 10.15 -6.58 -3.35
C ASN A 41 9.69 -8.02 -3.56
N LYS A 42 9.69 -8.88 -2.54
CA LYS A 42 9.18 -10.26 -2.64
C LYS A 42 7.71 -10.32 -3.09
N HIS A 43 6.93 -9.29 -2.76
CA HIS A 43 5.51 -9.15 -3.13
C HIS A 43 5.28 -8.36 -4.43
N LEU A 44 6.36 -7.93 -5.10
CA LEU A 44 6.31 -7.10 -6.28
C LEU A 44 6.96 -7.80 -7.47
N GLU A 45 6.45 -7.51 -8.67
CA GLU A 45 7.17 -7.73 -9.91
C GLU A 45 8.35 -6.76 -10.05
N LYS A 46 9.25 -7.05 -11.00
CA LYS A 46 10.47 -6.25 -11.21
C LYS A 46 10.16 -4.77 -11.44
N ASP A 47 9.08 -4.48 -12.15
CA ASP A 47 8.61 -3.13 -12.44
C ASP A 47 7.91 -2.43 -11.25
N GLY A 48 7.59 -3.14 -10.17
CA GLY A 48 6.82 -2.62 -9.03
C GLY A 48 5.32 -2.90 -9.10
N THR A 49 4.86 -3.73 -10.04
CA THR A 49 3.49 -4.25 -10.01
C THR A 49 3.30 -5.17 -8.79
N ILE A 50 2.23 -5.00 -8.02
CA ILE A 50 1.87 -5.88 -6.91
C ILE A 50 1.41 -7.21 -7.50
N LYS A 51 1.99 -8.31 -7.02
CA LYS A 51 1.60 -9.66 -7.48
C LYS A 51 0.17 -9.97 -7.03
N GLY A 52 -0.66 -10.48 -7.95
CA GLY A 52 -2.11 -10.56 -7.77
C GLY A 52 -2.62 -11.41 -6.60
N THR A 53 -1.87 -12.42 -6.14
CA THR A 53 -2.29 -13.34 -5.05
C THR A 53 -1.55 -13.11 -3.74
N GLU A 54 -0.72 -12.06 -3.64
CA GLU A 54 0.10 -11.81 -2.45
C GLU A 54 -0.71 -11.29 -1.26
N ASN A 55 -0.39 -11.79 -0.07
CA ASN A 55 -0.91 -11.23 1.17
C ASN A 55 0.07 -10.20 1.75
N ILE A 56 -0.25 -8.92 1.55
CA ILE A 56 0.48 -7.78 2.12
C ILE A 56 -0.32 -7.05 3.21
N ASP A 57 -1.34 -7.69 3.80
CA ASP A 57 -2.18 -7.11 4.87
C ASP A 57 -1.34 -6.55 6.02
N TYR A 58 -0.23 -7.23 6.35
CA TYR A 58 0.65 -6.82 7.44
C TYR A 58 1.32 -5.45 7.21
N VAL A 59 1.55 -5.05 5.95
CA VAL A 59 2.08 -3.73 5.59
C VAL A 59 1.08 -2.65 6.01
N PHE A 60 -0.19 -2.90 5.73
CA PHE A 60 -1.28 -1.99 6.00
C PHE A 60 -1.75 -2.01 7.46
N ARG A 61 -1.71 -3.17 8.13
CA ARG A 61 -1.96 -3.29 9.58
C ARG A 61 -0.98 -2.46 10.41
N LYS A 62 0.27 -2.34 9.95
CA LYS A 62 1.27 -1.47 10.60
C LYS A 62 1.11 0.01 10.27
N SER A 63 0.28 0.33 9.27
CA SER A 63 0.15 1.68 8.70
C SER A 63 -1.30 2.20 8.76
N ILE A 64 -2.06 1.81 9.78
CA ILE A 64 -3.49 2.16 9.92
C ILE A 64 -3.69 3.67 9.96
N ARG A 65 -2.83 4.41 10.66
CA ARG A 65 -2.93 5.87 10.74
C ARG A 65 -2.68 6.53 9.39
N GLN A 66 -1.76 6.00 8.59
CA GLN A 66 -1.47 6.47 7.22
C GLN A 66 -2.67 6.20 6.30
N LEU A 67 -3.32 5.05 6.43
CA LEU A 67 -4.57 4.77 5.73
C LEU A 67 -5.64 5.82 6.06
N GLU A 68 -5.83 6.12 7.35
CA GLU A 68 -6.80 7.14 7.79
C GLU A 68 -6.50 8.52 7.25
N LEU A 69 -5.25 8.97 7.37
CA LEU A 69 -4.79 10.24 6.84
C LEU A 69 -4.89 10.31 5.31
N ALA A 70 -4.86 9.15 4.64
CA ALA A 70 -5.08 9.03 3.21
C ALA A 70 -6.57 8.94 2.82
N GLY A 71 -7.50 9.04 3.77
CA GLY A 71 -8.95 8.95 3.52
C GLY A 71 -9.50 7.52 3.46
N ILE A 72 -8.70 6.50 3.78
CA ILE A 72 -9.12 5.09 3.86
C ILE A 72 -9.63 4.82 5.28
N THR A 73 -10.87 5.23 5.54
CA THR A 73 -11.51 5.16 6.86
C THR A 73 -12.40 3.94 7.04
N GLN A 74 -12.83 3.33 5.93
CA GLN A 74 -13.68 2.15 5.91
C GLN A 74 -12.98 0.91 6.52
N PRO A 75 -13.76 -0.04 7.06
CA PRO A 75 -13.24 -1.35 7.45
C PRO A 75 -12.68 -2.09 6.23
N ILE A 76 -11.56 -2.80 6.41
CA ILE A 76 -10.94 -3.63 5.38
C ILE A 76 -10.59 -4.98 6.00
N ILE A 77 -11.17 -6.06 5.45
CA ILE A 77 -11.01 -7.42 5.97
C ILE A 77 -9.52 -7.78 6.05
N GLY A 78 -9.07 -8.17 7.25
CA GLY A 78 -7.68 -8.53 7.55
C GLY A 78 -6.73 -7.35 7.83
N ILE A 79 -7.18 -6.10 7.68
CA ILE A 79 -6.36 -4.89 7.84
C ILE A 79 -6.91 -3.96 8.92
N LYS A 80 -8.15 -3.50 8.75
CA LYS A 80 -8.77 -2.46 9.58
C LYS A 80 -10.13 -2.94 10.06
N ARG A 81 -10.29 -3.00 11.38
CA ARG A 81 -11.58 -3.33 12.02
C ARG A 81 -12.56 -2.16 11.89
N LYS A 82 -13.85 -2.45 11.98
CA LYS A 82 -14.87 -1.41 12.13
C LYS A 82 -14.57 -0.64 13.41
N SER A 83 -14.25 0.64 13.27
CA SER A 83 -14.26 1.55 14.41
C SER A 83 -15.73 1.66 14.81
N ASN A 84 -16.09 1.15 15.99
CA ASN A 84 -17.37 1.53 16.59
C ASN A 84 -17.27 3.02 16.85
N VAL A 85 -17.85 3.82 15.98
CA VAL A 85 -18.10 5.23 16.28
C VAL A 85 -19.24 5.18 17.30
N ILE A 86 -18.90 5.51 18.55
CA ILE A 86 -19.85 5.70 19.66
C ILE A 86 -20.67 6.95 19.37
#